data_AF-A0A2K3K5G7-F1
#
_entry.id   AF-A0A2K3K5G7-F1
#
_cell.length_a   1.000
_cell.length_b   1.000
_cell.length_c   1.000
_cell.angle_alpha   90.00
_cell.angle_beta   90.00
_cell.angle_gamma   90.00
#
_symmetry.space_group_name_H-M   'P 1'
#
loop_
_entity.id
_entity.type
_entity.pdbx_description
1 polymer ?
#
loop_
_entity_poly.entity_id
_entity_poly.type
_entity_poly.pdbx_seq_one_letter_code
_entity_poly.pdbx_strand_id
1 'polypeptide(L)'
;MKLKLELKKASEQYGIVCREAVLAKQKANELEKFRQEKERNVEKARLAEEAALALAEVERQKAKAAIESAEMSQRLAEMETQKRKLAELKAKHDEQFRKRTIHDVVFHNIAYRRYSIKEIEVATNGFDNALKIGEGGYGPVFKTVLDHTVVAIKVLRPDLAHGERQFQQE
;
A
#
# COMPACT_ATOMS: atom_id res chain seq x y z
N MET A 1 -109.50 -29.99 31.12
CA MET A 1 -108.89 -29.74 29.78
C MET A 1 -107.62 -28.89 29.83
N LYS A 2 -107.51 -27.83 30.66
CA LYS A 2 -106.30 -26.96 30.73
C LYS A 2 -104.96 -27.68 30.99
N LEU A 3 -104.91 -28.60 31.95
CA LEU A 3 -103.66 -29.27 32.35
C LEU A 3 -102.98 -30.08 31.22
N LYS A 4 -103.77 -30.72 30.35
CA LYS A 4 -103.24 -31.46 29.18
C LYS A 4 -102.64 -30.53 28.12
N LEU A 5 -103.19 -29.34 27.96
CA LEU A 5 -102.70 -28.36 26.98
C LEU A 5 -101.38 -27.73 27.44
N GLU A 6 -101.27 -27.43 28.73
CA GLU A 6 -100.04 -26.93 29.36
C GLU A 6 -98.90 -27.95 29.25
N LEU A 7 -99.16 -29.23 29.55
CA LEU A 7 -98.17 -30.30 29.45
C LEU A 7 -97.63 -30.47 28.03
N LYS A 8 -98.52 -30.38 27.02
CA LYS A 8 -98.13 -30.47 25.61
C LYS A 8 -97.23 -29.31 25.18
N LYS A 9 -97.56 -28.08 25.59
CA LYS A 9 -96.73 -26.89 25.34
C LYS A 9 -95.36 -27.01 26.00
N ALA A 10 -95.31 -27.44 27.27
CA ALA A 10 -94.06 -27.66 27.99
C ALA A 10 -93.18 -28.73 27.31
N SER A 11 -93.79 -29.82 26.83
CA SER A 11 -93.08 -30.87 26.09
C SER A 11 -92.51 -30.37 24.75
N GLU A 12 -93.26 -29.56 24.01
CA GLU A 12 -92.79 -28.95 22.76
C GLU A 12 -91.66 -27.95 23.01
N GLN A 13 -91.79 -27.10 24.02
CA GLN A 13 -90.75 -26.15 24.43
C GLN A 13 -89.47 -26.89 24.86
N TYR A 14 -89.59 -27.94 25.67
CA TYR A 14 -88.45 -28.76 26.06
C TYR A 14 -87.71 -29.35 24.85
N GLY A 15 -88.45 -29.86 23.86
CA GLY A 15 -87.86 -30.38 22.62
C GLY A 15 -87.11 -29.33 21.79
N ILE A 16 -87.59 -28.08 21.78
CA ILE A 16 -86.90 -26.97 21.11
C ILE A 16 -85.60 -26.62 21.85
N VAL A 17 -85.67 -26.46 23.17
CA VAL A 17 -84.50 -26.12 24.01
C VAL A 17 -83.42 -27.19 23.92
N CYS A 18 -83.78 -28.48 23.91
CA CYS A 18 -82.81 -29.56 23.73
C CYS A 18 -82.12 -29.50 22.36
N ARG A 19 -82.84 -29.20 21.28
CA ARG A 19 -82.24 -29.06 19.94
C ARG A 19 -81.29 -27.86 19.88
N GLU A 20 -81.70 -26.72 20.44
CA GLU A 20 -80.86 -25.53 20.52
C GLU A 20 -79.60 -25.78 21.35
N ALA A 21 -79.70 -26.50 22.47
CA ALA A 21 -78.55 -26.88 23.28
C ALA A 21 -77.55 -27.78 22.52
N VAL A 22 -78.03 -28.73 21.72
CA VAL A 22 -77.18 -29.58 20.88
C VAL A 22 -76.47 -28.76 19.80
N LEU A 23 -77.19 -27.87 19.12
CA LEU A 23 -76.60 -26.98 18.11
C LEU A 23 -75.58 -26.02 18.70
N ALA A 24 -75.88 -25.43 19.86
CA ALA A 24 -74.97 -24.57 20.59
C ALA A 24 -73.68 -25.32 20.96
N LYS A 25 -73.80 -26.58 21.41
CA LYS A 25 -72.64 -27.42 21.74
C LYS A 25 -71.80 -27.78 20.50
N GLN A 26 -72.43 -28.11 19.37
CA GLN A 26 -71.70 -28.35 18.12
C GLN A 26 -70.93 -27.10 17.67
N LYS A 27 -71.58 -25.94 17.69
CA LYS A 27 -70.95 -24.67 17.30
C LYS A 27 -69.81 -24.28 18.25
N ALA A 28 -69.95 -24.53 19.56
CA ALA A 28 -68.87 -24.33 20.52
C ALA A 28 -67.64 -25.21 20.21
N ASN A 29 -67.86 -26.49 19.89
CA ASN A 29 -66.77 -27.40 19.51
C ASN A 29 -66.05 -26.97 18.22
N GLU A 30 -66.78 -26.47 17.22
CA GLU A 30 -66.18 -25.94 15.98
C GLU A 30 -65.34 -24.69 16.23
N LEU A 31 -65.84 -23.77 17.06
CA LEU A 31 -65.11 -22.58 17.48
C LEU A 31 -63.83 -22.94 18.25
N GLU A 32 -63.88 -23.95 19.11
CA GLU A 32 -62.71 -24.42 19.84
C GLU A 32 -61.65 -25.02 18.90
N LYS A 33 -62.06 -25.86 17.94
CA LYS A 33 -61.14 -26.39 16.91
C LYS A 33 -60.49 -25.27 16.10
N PHE A 34 -61.28 -24.29 15.67
CA PHE A 34 -60.75 -23.15 14.91
C PHE A 34 -59.77 -22.32 15.75
N ARG A 35 -60.06 -22.12 17.04
CA ARG A 35 -59.15 -21.46 17.97
C ARG A 35 -57.84 -22.22 18.11
N GLN A 36 -57.89 -23.54 18.32
CA GLN A 36 -56.70 -24.39 18.43
C GLN A 36 -55.86 -24.38 17.14
N GLU A 37 -56.50 -24.45 15.96
CA GLU A 37 -55.79 -24.36 14.67
C GLU A 37 -55.09 -23.00 14.51
N LYS A 38 -55.78 -21.90 14.87
CA LYS A 38 -55.17 -20.56 14.86
C LYS A 38 -53.99 -20.45 15.80
N GLU A 39 -54.11 -20.96 17.02
CA GLU A 39 -53.03 -20.95 18.01
C GLU A 39 -51.82 -21.73 17.52
N ARG A 40 -52.04 -22.91 16.92
CA ARG A 40 -50.97 -23.70 16.28
C ARG A 40 -50.34 -22.97 15.09
N ASN A 41 -51.12 -22.25 14.30
CA ASN A 41 -50.60 -21.47 13.17
C ASN A 41 -49.75 -20.29 13.65
N VAL A 42 -50.17 -19.60 14.71
CA VAL A 42 -49.39 -18.52 15.34
C VAL A 42 -48.09 -19.06 15.90
N GLU A 43 -48.11 -20.22 16.58
CA GLU A 43 -46.89 -20.81 17.13
C GLU A 43 -45.90 -21.22 16.03
N LYS A 44 -46.38 -21.78 14.92
CA LYS A 44 -45.53 -22.08 13.76
C LYS A 44 -44.90 -20.81 13.17
N ALA A 45 -45.66 -19.73 13.06
CA ALA A 45 -45.14 -18.46 12.56
C ALA A 45 -44.06 -17.90 13.50
N ARG A 46 -44.28 -17.98 14.82
CA ARG A 46 -43.30 -17.57 15.84
C ARG A 46 -41.99 -18.34 15.73
N LEU A 47 -42.06 -19.67 15.60
CA LEU A 47 -40.87 -20.52 15.45
C LEU A 47 -40.13 -20.23 14.13
N ALA A 48 -40.86 -19.98 13.04
CA ALA A 48 -40.25 -19.62 11.76
C ALA A 48 -39.56 -18.25 11.82
N GLU A 49 -40.16 -17.28 12.52
CA GLU A 49 -39.56 -15.96 12.76
C GLU A 49 -38.29 -16.08 13.61
N GLU A 50 -38.32 -16.83 14.70
CA GLU A 50 -37.15 -17.07 15.56
C GLU A 50 -36.01 -17.75 14.79
N ALA A 51 -36.32 -18.76 13.98
CA ALA A 51 -35.33 -19.43 13.13
C ALA A 51 -34.72 -18.47 12.08
N ALA A 52 -35.55 -17.61 11.46
CA ALA A 52 -35.07 -16.63 10.50
C ALA A 52 -34.14 -15.59 11.15
N LEU A 53 -34.48 -15.12 12.35
CA LEU A 53 -33.64 -14.20 13.12
C LEU A 53 -32.31 -14.85 13.53
N ALA A 54 -32.33 -16.11 13.97
CA ALA A 54 -31.11 -16.84 14.31
C ALA A 54 -30.18 -17.01 13.10
N LEU A 55 -30.74 -17.35 11.93
CA LEU A 55 -29.97 -17.44 10.68
C LEU A 55 -29.37 -16.09 10.27
N ALA A 56 -30.15 -15.01 10.34
CA ALA A 56 -29.67 -13.67 10.02
C ALA A 56 -28.54 -13.21 10.95
N GLU A 57 -28.61 -13.54 12.25
CA GLU A 57 -27.56 -13.20 13.20
C GLU A 57 -26.26 -13.98 12.91
N VAL A 58 -26.36 -15.26 12.58
CA VAL A 58 -25.20 -16.07 12.16
C VAL A 58 -24.57 -15.51 10.88
N GLU A 59 -25.38 -15.12 9.89
CA GLU A 59 -24.87 -14.49 8.66
C GLU A 59 -24.20 -13.14 8.94
N ARG A 60 -24.78 -12.33 9.82
CA ARG A 60 -24.21 -11.05 10.26
C ARG A 60 -22.87 -11.24 10.95
N GLN A 61 -22.72 -12.25 11.80
CA GLN A 61 -21.46 -12.56 12.46
C GLN A 61 -20.39 -13.01 11.46
N LYS A 62 -20.74 -13.88 10.50
CA LYS A 62 -19.83 -14.28 9.42
C LYS A 62 -19.38 -13.09 8.58
N ALA A 63 -20.31 -12.19 8.24
CA ALA A 63 -19.99 -10.98 7.49
C ALA A 63 -19.04 -10.05 8.26
N LYS A 64 -19.28 -9.83 9.55
CA LYS A 64 -18.36 -9.04 10.41
C LYS A 64 -16.97 -9.64 10.46
N ALA A 65 -16.85 -10.94 10.70
CA ALA A 65 -15.56 -11.63 10.74
C ALA A 65 -14.81 -11.53 9.40
N ALA A 66 -15.53 -11.63 8.27
CA ALA A 66 -14.94 -11.47 6.94
C ALA A 66 -14.41 -10.04 6.71
N ILE A 67 -15.17 -9.02 7.13
CA ILE A 67 -14.74 -7.61 7.03
C ILE A 67 -13.49 -7.36 7.87
N GLU A 68 -13.49 -7.78 9.14
CA GLU A 68 -12.34 -7.62 10.04
C GLU A 68 -11.10 -8.31 9.48
N SER A 69 -11.25 -9.53 8.96
CA SER A 69 -10.15 -10.26 8.32
C SER A 69 -9.62 -9.54 7.08
N ALA A 70 -10.50 -8.95 6.27
CA ALA A 70 -10.11 -8.20 5.08
C ALA A 70 -9.36 -6.91 5.44
N GLU A 71 -9.84 -6.16 6.44
CA GLU A 71 -9.19 -4.96 6.94
C GLU A 71 -7.79 -5.26 7.49
N MET A 72 -7.65 -6.34 8.26
CA MET A 72 -6.34 -6.77 8.77
C MET A 72 -5.38 -7.14 7.64
N SER A 73 -5.87 -7.81 6.60
CA SER A 73 -5.07 -8.15 5.42
C SER A 73 -4.63 -6.91 4.65
N GLN A 74 -5.51 -5.93 4.49
CA GLN A 74 -5.16 -4.63 3.89
C GLN A 74 -4.08 -3.89 4.68
N ARG A 75 -4.20 -3.83 6.02
CA ARG A 75 -3.19 -3.19 6.88
C ARG A 75 -1.82 -3.84 6.74
N LEU A 76 -1.76 -5.17 6.68
CA LEU A 76 -0.50 -5.89 6.48
C LEU A 76 0.12 -5.56 5.11
N ALA A 77 -0.69 -5.55 4.04
CA ALA A 77 -0.22 -5.18 2.71
C ALA A 77 0.30 -3.74 2.67
N GLU A 78 -0.39 -2.78 3.29
CA GLU A 78 0.07 -1.39 3.39
C GLU A 78 1.41 -1.28 4.11
N MET A 79 1.57 -1.93 5.27
CA MET A 79 2.83 -1.94 6.02
C MET A 79 3.98 -2.54 5.20
N GLU A 80 3.72 -3.61 4.43
CA GLU A 80 4.71 -4.21 3.54
C GLU A 80 5.10 -3.24 2.41
N THR A 81 4.14 -2.57 1.78
CA THR A 81 4.43 -1.60 0.72
C THR A 81 5.25 -0.41 1.23
N GLN A 82 4.98 0.08 2.44
CA GLN A 82 5.77 1.14 3.06
C GLN A 82 7.21 0.69 3.32
N LYS A 83 7.41 -0.53 3.83
CA LYS A 83 8.75 -1.10 4.02
C LYS A 83 9.52 -1.24 2.71
N ARG A 84 8.86 -1.72 1.64
CA ARG A 84 9.47 -1.82 0.31
C ARG A 84 9.88 -0.45 -0.24
N LYS A 85 9.01 0.56 -0.15
CA LYS A 85 9.31 1.94 -0.55
C LYS A 85 10.53 2.50 0.19
N LEU A 86 10.60 2.29 1.51
CA LEU A 86 11.74 2.73 2.31
C LEU A 86 13.04 2.04 1.90
N ALA A 87 13.00 0.73 1.66
CA ALA A 87 14.15 -0.04 1.19
C ALA A 87 14.62 0.43 -0.20
N GLU A 88 13.70 0.70 -1.12
CA GLU A 88 14.00 1.26 -2.44
C GLU A 88 14.63 2.65 -2.36
N LEU A 89 14.10 3.54 -1.50
CA LEU A 89 14.66 4.88 -1.29
C LEU A 89 16.09 4.80 -0.75
N LYS A 90 16.32 3.93 0.25
CA LYS A 90 17.66 3.69 0.78
C LYS A 90 18.60 3.14 -0.30
N ALA A 91 18.17 2.13 -1.06
CA ALA A 91 18.96 1.55 -2.14
C ALA A 91 19.31 2.59 -3.22
N LYS A 92 18.35 3.45 -3.60
CA LYS A 92 18.61 4.55 -4.56
C LYS A 92 19.61 5.55 -4.01
N HIS A 93 19.50 5.94 -2.74
CA HIS A 93 20.46 6.83 -2.09
C HIS A 93 21.86 6.21 -2.06
N ASP A 94 21.98 4.95 -1.63
CA ASP A 94 23.26 4.23 -1.59
C ASP A 94 23.85 4.06 -2.99
N GLU A 95 23.03 3.80 -4.01
CA GLU A 95 23.47 3.75 -5.40
C GLU A 95 23.96 5.11 -5.91
N GLN A 96 23.25 6.20 -5.60
CA GLN A 96 23.66 7.56 -5.94
C GLN A 96 24.98 7.93 -5.26
N PHE A 97 25.12 7.62 -3.97
CA PHE A 97 26.35 7.83 -3.23
C PHE A 97 27.49 7.03 -3.86
N ARG A 98 27.29 5.74 -4.16
CA ARG A 98 28.27 4.91 -4.85
C ARG A 98 28.67 5.48 -6.22
N LYS A 99 27.71 5.96 -7.02
CA LYS A 99 27.98 6.61 -8.31
C LYS A 99 28.80 7.88 -8.14
N ARG A 100 28.49 8.70 -7.13
CA ARG A 100 29.25 9.92 -6.79
C ARG A 100 30.68 9.57 -6.37
N THR A 101 30.86 8.59 -5.48
CA THR A 101 32.18 8.13 -5.05
C THR A 101 32.98 7.55 -6.21
N ILE A 102 32.37 6.73 -7.07
CA ILE A 102 33.05 6.20 -8.27
C ILE A 102 33.37 7.33 -9.24
N HIS A 103 32.46 8.28 -9.46
CA HIS A 103 32.73 9.46 -10.26
C HIS A 103 33.94 10.22 -9.70
N ASP A 104 33.96 10.53 -8.40
CA ASP A 104 35.09 11.23 -7.79
C ASP A 104 36.38 10.41 -7.90
N VAL A 105 36.36 9.10 -7.63
CA VAL A 105 37.53 8.24 -7.77
C VAL A 105 38.00 8.16 -9.22
N VAL A 106 37.12 8.07 -10.22
CA VAL A 106 37.49 7.96 -11.64
C VAL A 106 37.92 9.30 -12.23
N PHE A 107 37.21 10.39 -11.93
CA PHE A 107 37.54 11.74 -12.41
C PHE A 107 38.82 12.28 -11.78
N HIS A 108 39.08 11.98 -10.50
CA HIS A 108 40.36 12.32 -9.86
C HIS A 108 41.48 11.29 -10.17
N ASN A 109 41.16 10.15 -10.82
CA ASN A 109 42.15 9.19 -11.36
C ASN A 109 42.31 9.25 -12.89
N ILE A 110 41.86 10.32 -13.58
CA ILE A 110 42.56 10.68 -14.82
C ILE A 110 43.95 11.15 -14.37
N ALA A 111 44.84 10.17 -14.31
CA ALA A 111 46.08 10.15 -13.58
C ALA A 111 47.14 11.04 -14.23
N TYR A 112 46.98 12.36 -14.14
CA TYR A 112 48.08 13.26 -14.40
C TYR A 112 49.06 13.19 -13.22
N ARG A 113 50.26 12.69 -13.50
CA ARG A 113 51.37 12.72 -12.54
C ARG A 113 51.65 14.18 -12.16
N ARG A 114 51.52 14.50 -10.88
CA ARG A 114 51.85 15.84 -10.36
C ARG A 114 53.35 15.90 -10.11
N TYR A 115 54.02 16.82 -10.79
CA TYR A 115 55.41 17.16 -10.52
C TYR A 115 55.47 18.43 -9.69
N SER A 116 56.39 18.47 -8.73
CA SER A 116 56.74 19.69 -8.00
C SER A 116 57.51 20.64 -8.91
N ILE A 117 57.43 21.95 -8.63
CA ILE A 117 58.19 22.95 -9.38
C ILE A 117 59.70 22.67 -9.34
N LYS A 118 60.19 22.16 -8.21
CA LYS A 118 61.60 21.79 -8.03
C LYS A 118 62.03 20.64 -8.95
N GLU A 119 61.18 19.63 -9.15
CA GLU A 119 61.46 18.55 -10.11
C GLU A 119 61.52 19.09 -11.53
N ILE A 120 60.60 20.00 -11.88
CA ILE A 120 60.58 20.67 -13.17
C ILE A 120 61.85 21.51 -13.38
N GLU A 121 62.24 22.31 -12.39
CA GLU A 121 63.45 23.16 -12.42
C GLU A 121 64.73 22.33 -12.59
N VAL A 122 64.87 21.22 -11.86
CA VAL A 122 66.02 20.33 -11.99
C VAL A 122 66.04 19.69 -13.38
N ALA A 123 64.89 19.22 -13.87
CA ALA A 123 64.78 18.59 -15.17
C ALA A 123 65.09 19.59 -16.31
N THR A 124 64.70 20.85 -16.18
CA THR A 124 64.96 21.89 -17.18
C THR A 124 66.28 22.64 -16.98
N ASN A 125 67.15 22.19 -16.07
CA ASN A 125 68.40 22.88 -15.72
C ASN A 125 68.17 24.38 -15.39
N GLY A 126 67.14 24.68 -14.59
CA GLY A 126 66.74 26.05 -14.28
C GLY A 126 66.13 26.80 -15.47
N PHE A 127 65.39 26.11 -16.34
CA PHE A 127 64.83 26.65 -17.58
C PHE A 127 65.88 27.17 -18.57
N ASP A 128 66.94 26.38 -18.76
CA ASP A 128 68.03 26.69 -19.69
C ASP A 128 67.53 26.87 -21.12
N ASN A 129 67.93 27.97 -21.77
CA ASN A 129 67.58 28.27 -23.15
C ASN A 129 68.09 27.20 -24.13
N ALA A 130 69.14 26.45 -23.78
CA ALA A 130 69.62 25.33 -24.58
C ALA A 130 68.60 24.18 -24.71
N LEU A 131 67.68 24.05 -23.74
CA LEU A 131 66.63 23.03 -23.72
C LEU A 131 65.30 23.52 -24.33
N LYS A 132 65.24 24.80 -24.72
CA LYS A 132 64.05 25.39 -25.32
C LYS A 132 63.87 24.88 -26.74
N ILE A 133 62.69 24.30 -27.01
CA ILE A 133 62.33 23.76 -28.32
C ILE A 133 61.35 24.63 -29.09
N GLY A 134 60.76 25.64 -28.43
CA GLY A 134 59.87 26.59 -29.09
C GLY A 134 59.34 27.64 -28.13
N GLU A 135 58.71 28.66 -28.70
CA GLU A 135 57.94 29.66 -27.97
C GLU A 135 56.74 30.08 -28.81
N GLY A 136 55.58 30.18 -28.18
CA GLY A 136 54.36 30.64 -28.83
C GLY A 136 53.59 31.60 -27.94
N GLY A 137 52.36 31.91 -28.34
CA GLY A 137 51.49 32.86 -27.63
C GLY A 137 51.20 32.52 -26.16
N TYR A 138 51.49 31.31 -25.70
CA TYR A 138 51.27 30.89 -24.31
C TYR A 138 52.56 30.86 -23.46
N GLY A 139 53.72 30.93 -24.09
CA GLY A 139 55.02 30.91 -23.43
C GLY A 139 56.00 29.89 -24.03
N PRO A 140 57.19 29.75 -23.42
CA PRO A 140 58.25 28.86 -23.89
C PRO A 140 57.96 27.39 -23.59
N VAL A 141 58.45 26.51 -24.47
CA VAL A 141 58.37 25.06 -24.34
C VAL A 141 59.78 24.50 -24.26
N PHE A 142 60.04 23.70 -23.23
CA PHE A 142 61.35 23.07 -22.96
C PHE A 142 61.26 21.57 -23.13
N LYS A 143 62.28 20.96 -23.73
CA LYS A 143 62.43 19.50 -23.80
C LYS A 143 63.26 19.01 -22.63
N THR A 144 62.74 18.03 -21.90
CA THR A 144 63.45 17.40 -20.78
C THR A 144 63.05 15.94 -20.60
N VAL A 145 63.63 15.26 -19.61
CA VAL A 145 63.29 13.91 -19.20
C VAL A 145 62.74 13.95 -17.78
N LEU A 146 61.49 13.50 -17.59
CA LEU A 146 60.87 13.26 -16.29
C LEU A 146 60.51 11.78 -16.19
N ASP A 147 60.81 11.13 -15.07
CA ASP A 147 60.53 9.70 -14.85
C ASP A 147 60.95 8.82 -16.04
N HIS A 148 62.16 9.05 -16.56
CA HIS A 148 62.75 8.37 -17.74
C HIS A 148 62.00 8.56 -19.07
N THR A 149 61.03 9.49 -19.13
CA THR A 149 60.25 9.80 -20.33
C THR A 149 60.65 11.18 -20.85
N VAL A 150 60.93 11.26 -22.15
CA VAL A 150 61.16 12.55 -22.82
C VAL A 150 59.83 13.29 -22.91
N VAL A 151 59.76 14.48 -22.31
CA VAL A 151 58.57 15.31 -22.23
C VAL A 151 58.85 16.73 -22.71
N ALA A 152 57.78 17.44 -23.07
CA ALA A 152 57.80 18.87 -23.34
C ALA A 152 57.09 19.60 -22.18
N ILE A 153 57.79 20.52 -21.52
CA ILE A 153 57.23 21.36 -20.45
C ILE A 153 56.91 22.73 -21.03
N LYS A 154 55.62 23.08 -21.09
CA LYS A 154 55.13 24.38 -21.53
C LYS A 154 54.96 25.29 -20.30
N VAL A 155 55.74 26.36 -20.24
CA VAL A 155 55.65 27.34 -19.15
C VAL A 155 54.64 28.41 -19.57
N LEU A 156 53.57 28.56 -18.79
CA LEU A 156 52.54 29.56 -19.07
C LEU A 156 53.00 30.93 -18.60
N ARG A 157 52.79 31.96 -19.43
CA ARG A 157 53.03 33.34 -19.02
C ARG A 157 51.96 33.80 -18.02
N PRO A 158 52.36 34.48 -16.92
CA PRO A 158 51.44 34.85 -15.84
C PRO A 158 50.43 35.95 -16.22
N ASP A 159 50.62 36.61 -17.35
CA ASP A 159 49.79 37.71 -17.88
C ASP A 159 48.57 37.26 -18.70
N LEU A 160 48.49 35.96 -19.03
CA LEU A 160 47.39 35.41 -19.82
C LEU A 160 46.22 35.01 -18.91
N ALA A 161 45.35 35.98 -18.58
CA ALA A 161 44.13 35.76 -17.79
C ALA A 161 43.16 34.68 -18.35
N HIS A 162 43.37 34.22 -19.59
CA HIS A 162 42.61 33.14 -20.25
C HIS A 162 43.41 31.83 -20.40
N GLY A 163 44.71 31.82 -20.08
CA GLY A 163 45.60 30.68 -20.31
C GLY A 163 45.26 29.45 -19.46
N GLU A 164 44.83 29.67 -18.21
CA GLU A 164 44.43 28.59 -17.30
C GLU A 164 43.14 27.87 -17.76
N ARG A 165 42.19 28.61 -18.33
CA ARG A 165 40.95 28.03 -18.88
C ARG A 165 41.17 27.25 -20.18
N GLN A 166 42.09 27.69 -21.04
CA GLN A 166 42.44 26.94 -22.26
C GLN A 166 43.32 25.72 -21.97
N PHE A 167 44.20 25.78 -20.97
CA PHE A 167 44.98 24.62 -20.52
C PHE A 167 44.09 23.48 -19.98
N GLN A 168 42.94 23.79 -19.40
CA GLN A 168 41.98 22.79 -18.95
C GLN A 168 41.11 22.19 -20.08
N GLN A 169 41.16 22.74 -21.31
CA GLN A 169 40.40 22.27 -22.47
C GLN A 169 41.24 21.46 -23.47
N GLU A 170 42.57 21.55 -23.42
CA GLU A 170 43.55 20.77 -24.21
C GLU A 170 43.94 19.47 -23.49
#